data_AF-A0A926Y9L8-F1
#
_entry.id   AF-A0A926Y9L8-F1
#
_cell.length_a   1.000
_cell.length_b   1.000
_cell.length_c   1.000
_cell.angle_alpha   90.00
_cell.angle_beta   90.00
_cell.angle_gamma   90.00
#
_symmetry.space_group_name_H-M   'P 1'
#
loop_
_entity.id
_entity.type
_entity.pdbx_description
1 polymer ?
#
loop_
_entity_poly.entity_id
_entity_poly.type
_entity_poly.pdbx_seq_one_letter_code
_entity_poly.pdbx_strand_id
1 'polypeptide(L)' 'MGESKRRKEALKEKYGQDAYILPWLPITKKQGEQFVKWSNQGAWIGIGLLAACWVTVRFIGPAFGWWQVN' A
#
# COMPACT_ATOMS: atom_id res chain seq x y z
N MET A 1 18.80 -27.22 -18.92
CA MET A 1 17.53 -26.46 -18.79
C MET A 1 16.41 -27.19 -18.00
N GLY A 2 16.54 -28.46 -17.60
CA GLY A 2 15.46 -29.22 -16.92
C GLY A 2 15.43 -29.14 -15.38
N GLU A 3 16.55 -28.81 -14.74
CA GLU A 3 16.70 -28.72 -13.27
C GLU A 3 15.74 -27.70 -12.64
N SER A 4 15.54 -26.56 -13.30
CA SER A 4 14.63 -25.50 -12.83
C SER A 4 13.15 -25.91 -12.92
N LYS A 5 12.79 -26.83 -13.84
CA LYS A 5 11.41 -27.35 -13.93
C LYS A 5 11.16 -28.44 -12.89
N ARG A 6 12.12 -29.36 -12.68
CA ARG A 6 12.07 -30.38 -11.63
C ARG A 6 12.03 -29.79 -10.22
N ARG A 7 12.78 -28.71 -9.97
CA ARG A 7 12.73 -27.96 -8.70
C ARG A 7 11.36 -27.30 -8.47
N LYS A 8 10.71 -26.80 -9.52
CA LYS A 8 9.37 -26.21 -9.44
C LYS A 8 8.29 -27.28 -9.17
N GLU A 9 8.41 -28.48 -9.75
CA GLU A 9 7.49 -29.59 -9.47
C GLU A 9 7.64 -30.17 -8.05
N ALA A 10 8.86 -30.26 -7.52
CA ALA A 10 9.09 -30.69 -6.13
C ALA A 10 8.55 -29.67 -5.10
N LEU A 11 8.44 -28.40 -5.49
CA LEU A 11 7.95 -27.31 -4.64
C LEU A 11 6.45 -27.03 -4.80
N LYS A 12 5.71 -27.82 -5.59
CA LYS A 12 4.32 -27.54 -6.03
C LYS A 12 3.32 -27.21 -4.90
N GLU A 13 3.43 -27.82 -3.72
CA GLU A 13 2.60 -27.46 -2.56
C GLU A 13 3.09 -26.22 -1.80
N LYS A 14 4.40 -25.93 -1.80
CA LYS A 14 4.99 -24.75 -1.15
C LYS A 14 5.07 -23.52 -2.07
N TYR A 15 4.87 -23.70 -3.36
CA TYR A 15 4.95 -22.64 -4.37
C TYR A 15 3.64 -21.85 -4.36
N GLY A 16 3.58 -20.84 -3.50
CA GLY A 16 2.37 -20.03 -3.26
C GLY A 16 1.76 -20.20 -1.87
N GLN A 17 2.31 -21.07 -1.02
CA GLN A 17 2.00 -21.05 0.40
C GLN A 17 2.74 -19.89 1.04
N ASP A 18 1.95 -18.88 1.44
CA ASP A 18 2.26 -17.73 2.29
C ASP A 18 3.58 -17.89 3.05
N ALA A 19 4.67 -17.49 2.38
CA ALA A 19 6.03 -17.79 2.81
C ALA A 19 6.35 -17.02 4.10
N TYR A 20 6.03 -17.59 5.26
CA TYR A 20 6.46 -17.08 6.56
C TYR A 20 7.88 -16.52 6.45
N ILE A 21 8.04 -15.21 6.66
CA ILE A 21 9.32 -14.51 6.43
C ILE A 21 10.41 -15.11 7.32
N LEU A 22 10.01 -15.64 8.49
CA LEU A 22 10.88 -16.31 9.45
C LEU A 22 10.14 -17.51 10.08
N PRO A 23 10.77 -18.70 10.17
CA PRO A 23 10.13 -19.93 10.68
C PRO A 23 9.82 -19.92 12.19
N TRP A 24 10.38 -18.98 12.96
CA TRP A 24 10.19 -18.89 14.41
C TRP A 24 9.17 -17.83 14.86
N LEU A 25 8.65 -17.02 13.93
CA LEU A 25 7.80 -15.88 14.24
C LEU A 25 6.52 -16.00 13.42
N PRO A 26 5.35 -16.14 14.06
CA PRO A 26 4.08 -16.34 13.38
C PRO A 26 3.55 -15.03 12.78
N ILE A 27 4.37 -14.32 11.98
CA ILE A 27 3.91 -13.28 11.06
C ILE A 27 3.69 -13.90 9.67
N THR A 28 2.44 -14.22 9.37
CA THR A 28 2.03 -14.72 8.05
C THR A 28 2.26 -13.60 7.03
N LYS A 29 2.87 -13.91 5.87
CA LYS A 29 3.02 -12.93 4.76
C LYS A 29 1.72 -12.19 4.44
N LYS A 30 0.59 -12.89 4.53
CA LYS A 30 -0.75 -12.32 4.35
C LYS A 30 -1.07 -11.14 5.26
N GLN A 31 -0.67 -11.19 6.53
CA GLN A 31 -0.93 -10.10 7.46
C GLN A 31 -0.07 -8.86 7.12
N GLY A 32 1.19 -9.08 6.73
CA GLY A 32 2.07 -8.01 6.26
C GLY A 32 1.56 -7.38 4.96
N GLU A 33 1.16 -8.20 3.98
CA GLU A 33 0.60 -7.71 2.71
C GLU A 33 -0.71 -6.97 2.91
N GLN A 34 -1.60 -7.45 3.79
CA GLN A 34 -2.82 -6.76 4.15
C GLN A 34 -2.55 -5.42 4.83
N PHE A 35 -1.57 -5.35 5.75
CA PHE A 35 -1.18 -4.12 6.41
C PHE A 35 -0.59 -3.10 5.43
N VAL A 36 0.29 -3.54 4.53
CA VAL A 36 0.87 -2.68 3.49
C VAL A 36 -0.22 -2.19 2.53
N LYS A 37 -1.13 -3.07 2.12
CA LYS A 37 -2.26 -2.69 1.26
C LYS A 37 -3.15 -1.65 1.93
N TRP A 38 -3.49 -1.83 3.20
CA TRP A 38 -4.30 -0.89 3.96
C TRP A 38 -3.59 0.44 4.19
N SER A 39 -2.30 0.41 4.54
CA SER A 39 -1.47 1.61 4.74
C SER A 39 -1.32 2.40 3.44
N ASN A 40 -1.09 1.72 2.32
CA ASN A 40 -1.01 2.35 1.01
C ASN A 40 -2.35 3.00 0.63
N GLN A 41 -3.46 2.32 0.86
CA GLN A 41 -4.79 2.89 0.63
C GLN A 41 -5.07 4.10 1.54
N GLY A 42 -4.66 4.03 2.82
CA GLY A 42 -4.72 5.15 3.76
C GLY A 42 -3.85 6.35 3.35
N ALA A 43 -2.66 6.10 2.79
CA ALA A 43 -1.78 7.14 2.29
C ALA A 43 -2.43 7.92 1.14
N TRP A 44 -3.07 7.23 0.20
CA TRP A 44 -3.83 7.88 -0.88
C TRP A 44 -4.99 8.73 -0.36
N ILE A 45 -5.69 8.26 0.68
CA ILE A 45 -6.74 9.06 1.34
C ILE A 45 -6.13 10.32 1.97
N GLY A 46 -5.00 10.19 2.67
CA GLY A 46 -4.30 11.33 3.28
C GLY A 46 -3.85 12.36 2.26
N ILE A 47 -3.27 11.91 1.14
CA ILE A 47 -2.87 12.78 0.02
C ILE A 47 -4.10 13.48 -0.58
N GLY A 48 -5.18 12.73 -0.82
CA GLY A 48 -6.43 13.28 -1.34
C GLY A 48 -7.05 14.33 -0.42
N LEU A 49 -7.00 14.10 0.90
CA LEU A 49 -7.51 15.04 1.90
C LEU A 49 -6.65 16.30 1.98
N LEU A 50 -5.32 16.16 1.96
CA LEU A 50 -4.39 17.29 1.89
C LEU A 50 -4.62 18.13 0.64
N ALA A 51 -4.75 17.49 -0.52
CA ALA A 51 -5.04 18.18 -1.78
C ALA A 51 -6.40 18.87 -1.75
N ALA A 52 -7.45 18.20 -1.25
CA ALA A 52 -8.77 18.77 -1.11
C ALA A 52 -8.75 19.99 -0.19
N CYS A 53 -8.11 19.88 0.98
CA CYS A 53 -7.98 20.98 1.93
C CYS A 53 -7.20 22.16 1.32
N TRP A 54 -6.11 21.88 0.60
CA TRP A 54 -5.35 22.89 -0.13
C TRP A 54 -6.22 23.62 -1.18
N VAL A 55 -7.00 22.88 -1.98
CA VAL A 55 -7.95 23.46 -2.94
C VAL A 55 -9.01 24.29 -2.20
N THR A 56 -9.62 23.75 -1.14
CA THR A 56 -10.60 24.46 -0.31
C THR A 56 -10.03 25.79 0.15
N VAL A 57 -8.85 25.80 0.76
CA VAL A 57 -8.17 27.02 1.23
C VAL A 57 -7.87 27.97 0.05
N ARG A 58 -7.38 27.44 -1.07
CA ARG A 58 -6.96 28.24 -2.22
C ARG A 58 -8.12 28.85 -3.02
N PHE A 59 -9.30 28.26 -2.98
CA PHE A 59 -10.48 28.72 -3.72
C PHE A 59 -11.52 29.38 -2.81
N ILE A 60 -11.86 28.77 -1.68
CA ILE A 60 -12.82 29.34 -0.72
C ILE A 60 -12.20 30.57 -0.05
N GLY A 61 -10.91 30.55 0.32
CA GLY A 61 -10.25 31.69 0.93
C GLY A 61 -10.38 32.98 0.10
N PRO A 62 -10.00 32.97 -1.20
CA PRO A 62 -10.20 34.12 -2.07
C PRO A 62 -11.66 34.43 -2.39
N ALA A 63 -12.51 33.41 -2.56
CA ALA A 63 -13.94 33.61 -2.85
C ALA A 63 -14.69 34.29 -1.68
N PHE A 64 -14.28 34.03 -0.45
CA PHE A 64 -14.79 34.69 0.76
C PHE A 64 -14.00 35.94 1.17
N GLY A 65 -12.97 36.32 0.40
CA GLY A 65 -12.17 37.52 0.66
C GLY A 65 -11.20 37.44 1.84
N TRP A 66 -10.89 36.25 2.35
CA TRP A 66 -9.97 36.07 3.48
C TRP A 66 -8.51 36.37 3.13
N TRP A 67 -8.10 36.17 1.87
CA TRP A 67 -6.83 36.66 1.33
C TRP A 67 -6.87 36.73 -0.20
N GLN A 68 -6.08 37.64 -0.77
CA GLN A 68 -5.86 37.76 -2.21
C GLN A 68 -4.71 36.88 -2.63
N VAL A 69 -4.87 36.17 -3.74
CA VAL A 69 -3.71 35.52 -4.37
C VAL A 69 -3.21 36.44 -5.45
N ASN A 70 -2.05 37.03 -5.16
CA ASN A 70 -1.37 38.02 -5.96
C ASN A 70 -0.96 37.49 -7.34
#